data_AF-A0A9Q0TEA4-F1
#
_entry.id   AF-A0A9Q0TEA4-F1
#
_cell.length_a   1.000
_cell.length_b   1.000
_cell.length_c   1.000
_cell.angle_alpha   90.00
_cell.angle_beta   90.00
_cell.angle_gamma   90.00
#
_symmetry.space_group_name_H-M   'P 1'
#
loop_
_entity.id
_entity.type
_entity.pdbx_description
1 polymer ?
#
loop_
_entity_poly.entity_id
_entity_poly.type
_entity_poly.pdbx_seq_one_letter_code
_entity_poly.pdbx_strand_id
1 'polypeptide(L)'
;MSKKKLIVPSILLSNVLIFILLRFSSATEDEHKEFFIVYLGDQPVSNVSAVQAHINVLLSIKRSDLEAKESIVYSYTKIFNAFAAKLSKAEARNLSLLDEVLSVFPNRYHKLHTTKSWDFIGLPSTAKRNLKMERNIVVGLLDTGITPQSESFKDDGFGPPPRKWRGTCGHYANFSGCNNKLVGARFFKLDGTRDPSDILSPVDVDGHGTHTSSTLAGNLVPDASLFGLARGAARGAVPNARVAMYKVCWISSGCSDMDLLAAFEAAIHDGVDVLSISIGGVGGKYVSDALAIGAFHAMKNGIITVASGGNDGPSSSSVANHAPWLLTVAASGIDREFRSRVELGNGKIVSGVGVNTFEPKQKLYPILSGADAGYSGSDDGARFCADGSLDPSKGIGGKGTILESAQYLDAAQIFMAPATMINATVSDAVNNYIHSTKSPSAVIYRSQEVKVPAPFIASFSSRGPNPGSERILKPDVAAPGIDILASYTPLKSLTGLKGDTQYSKFSLMSGTSMACPHVAGVAAYIKSFHPNWTAAAIKSAILTTGKNKFLLQ
;
A
#
# COMPACT_ATOMS: atom_id res chain seq x y z
N MET A 1 -30.66 1.47 87.17
CA MET A 1 -31.01 2.86 86.75
C MET A 1 -29.86 3.42 85.93
N SER A 2 -30.01 4.36 84.99
CA SER A 2 -31.22 4.99 84.46
C SER A 2 -31.59 4.44 83.06
N LYS A 3 -32.79 4.78 82.55
CA LYS A 3 -33.32 4.27 81.27
C LYS A 3 -33.16 5.31 80.15
N LYS A 4 -32.77 4.90 78.95
CA LYS A 4 -33.21 5.53 77.69
C LYS A 4 -33.86 4.47 76.81
N LYS A 5 -35.03 4.78 76.26
CA LYS A 5 -35.87 3.86 75.48
C LYS A 5 -35.46 3.86 74.02
N LEU A 6 -35.53 2.70 73.38
CA LEU A 6 -35.67 2.60 71.93
C LEU A 6 -37.12 3.00 71.56
N ILE A 7 -37.30 3.98 70.68
CA ILE A 7 -38.59 4.31 70.06
C ILE A 7 -38.32 4.62 68.59
N VAL A 8 -38.99 3.90 67.69
CA VAL A 8 -38.92 4.09 66.24
C VAL A 8 -40.20 4.76 65.76
N PRO A 9 -40.12 5.90 65.05
CA PRO A 9 -41.18 6.36 64.17
C PRO A 9 -40.89 5.92 62.74
N SER A 10 -41.71 5.02 62.19
CA SER A 10 -41.73 4.76 60.75
C SER A 10 -42.50 5.87 60.05
N ILE A 11 -41.83 6.64 59.17
CA ILE A 11 -42.35 7.41 58.00
C ILE A 11 -41.12 8.01 57.30
N LEU A 12 -40.60 7.37 56.23
CA LEU A 12 -39.77 8.03 55.20
C LEU A 12 -39.59 7.20 53.89
N LEU A 13 -40.50 6.29 53.58
CA LEU A 13 -40.30 5.28 52.52
C LEU A 13 -41.17 5.46 51.25
N SER A 14 -41.99 6.52 51.17
CA SER A 14 -42.88 6.79 50.01
C SER A 14 -42.31 7.75 48.95
N ASN A 15 -41.31 8.56 49.29
CA ASN A 15 -40.91 9.71 48.45
C ASN A 15 -39.72 9.44 47.51
N VAL A 16 -39.11 8.25 47.56
CA VAL A 16 -38.01 7.86 46.66
C VAL A 16 -38.53 7.24 45.36
N LEU A 17 -39.71 6.61 45.38
CA LEU A 17 -40.22 5.82 44.25
C LEU A 17 -40.76 6.66 43.08
N ILE A 18 -41.05 7.95 43.30
CA ILE A 18 -41.68 8.83 42.29
C ILE A 18 -40.65 9.46 41.33
N PHE A 19 -39.39 9.62 41.74
CA PHE A 19 -38.34 10.22 40.90
C PHE A 19 -37.69 9.27 39.87
N ILE A 20 -38.04 7.98 39.88
CA ILE A 20 -37.48 6.97 38.97
C ILE A 20 -38.34 6.80 37.70
N LEU A 21 -39.62 7.21 37.73
CA LEU A 21 -40.59 6.95 36.64
C LEU A 21 -40.70 8.06 35.57
N LEU A 22 -39.87 9.09 35.61
CA LEU A 22 -39.91 10.23 34.65
C LEU A 22 -38.58 10.45 33.90
N ARG A 23 -37.95 9.36 33.44
CA ARG A 23 -36.94 9.39 32.36
C ARG A 23 -37.17 8.37 31.24
N PHE A 24 -38.44 8.09 30.90
CA PHE A 24 -38.79 7.63 29.56
C PHE A 24 -38.78 8.81 28.56
N SER A 25 -37.58 9.33 28.30
CA SER A 25 -37.29 10.04 27.06
C SER A 25 -36.61 9.04 26.14
N SER A 26 -37.30 8.63 25.09
CA SER A 26 -36.72 7.78 24.04
C SER A 26 -35.68 8.59 23.27
N ALA A 27 -34.45 8.60 23.77
CA ALA A 27 -33.31 8.86 22.92
C ALA A 27 -33.28 7.74 21.88
N THR A 28 -33.70 8.04 20.66
CA THR A 28 -33.34 7.23 19.50
C THR A 28 -31.83 7.24 19.42
N GLU A 29 -31.19 6.10 19.70
CA GLU A 29 -29.82 5.89 19.25
C GLU A 29 -29.83 6.10 17.73
N ASP A 30 -29.11 7.11 17.26
CA ASP A 30 -28.92 7.32 15.82
C ASP A 30 -28.02 6.19 15.34
N GLU A 31 -28.65 5.11 14.86
CA GLU A 31 -28.04 3.78 14.77
C GLU A 31 -26.88 3.79 13.78
N HIS A 32 -25.66 3.97 14.29
CA HIS A 32 -24.51 4.45 13.53
C HIS A 32 -24.20 3.57 12.30
N LYS A 33 -24.70 3.98 11.13
CA LYS A 33 -24.61 3.21 9.88
C LYS A 33 -23.19 3.26 9.31
N GLU A 34 -22.60 2.09 9.09
CA GLU A 34 -21.28 1.86 8.48
C GLU A 34 -21.44 1.40 7.02
N PHE A 35 -20.33 1.29 6.27
CA PHE A 35 -20.36 0.79 4.90
C PHE A 35 -20.12 -0.73 4.85
N PHE A 36 -21.04 -1.44 4.20
CA PHE A 36 -21.01 -2.89 4.01
C PHE A 36 -21.10 -3.25 2.53
N ILE A 37 -20.52 -4.39 2.16
CA ILE A 37 -20.69 -5.03 0.86
C ILE A 37 -21.56 -6.27 1.04
N VAL A 38 -22.55 -6.41 0.17
CA VAL A 38 -23.48 -7.53 0.08
C VAL A 38 -23.19 -8.26 -1.23
N TYR A 39 -22.66 -9.49 -1.13
CA TYR A 39 -22.25 -10.30 -2.28
C TYR A 39 -23.30 -11.37 -2.57
N LEU A 40 -23.87 -11.35 -3.79
CA LEU A 40 -24.94 -12.23 -4.26
C LEU A 40 -24.42 -13.31 -5.21
N GLY A 41 -23.26 -13.12 -5.85
CA GLY A 41 -22.54 -14.15 -6.60
C GLY A 41 -22.17 -13.80 -8.03
N ASP A 42 -22.39 -14.75 -8.94
CA ASP A 42 -22.09 -14.62 -10.37
C ASP A 42 -23.04 -13.65 -11.10
N GLN A 43 -22.66 -13.20 -12.31
CA GLN A 43 -23.37 -12.17 -13.08
C GLN A 43 -24.90 -12.38 -13.16
N PRO A 44 -25.72 -11.35 -12.89
CA PRO A 44 -27.18 -11.44 -12.96
C PRO A 44 -27.70 -11.46 -14.42
N VAL A 45 -28.87 -12.08 -14.62
CA VAL A 45 -29.43 -12.40 -15.95
C VAL A 45 -29.75 -11.16 -16.82
N SER A 46 -29.95 -9.97 -16.22
CA SER A 46 -29.92 -8.69 -16.95
C SER A 46 -29.55 -7.51 -16.03
N ASN A 47 -28.91 -6.48 -16.58
CA ASN A 47 -28.44 -5.32 -15.81
C ASN A 47 -29.58 -4.47 -15.21
N VAL A 48 -30.69 -4.29 -15.94
CA VAL A 48 -31.81 -3.45 -15.45
C VAL A 48 -32.57 -4.17 -14.33
N SER A 49 -32.75 -5.48 -14.45
CA SER A 49 -33.28 -6.29 -13.35
C SER A 49 -32.30 -6.40 -12.17
N ALA A 50 -30.99 -6.32 -12.39
CA ALA A 50 -29.99 -6.44 -11.32
C ALA A 50 -30.05 -5.28 -10.31
N VAL A 51 -30.04 -4.03 -10.78
CA VAL A 51 -30.13 -2.86 -9.87
C VAL A 51 -31.46 -2.87 -9.11
N GLN A 52 -32.56 -3.25 -9.77
CA GLN A 52 -33.84 -3.43 -9.07
C GLN A 52 -33.83 -4.61 -8.11
N ALA A 53 -33.13 -5.72 -8.41
CA ALA A 53 -32.96 -6.83 -7.48
C ALA A 53 -32.17 -6.42 -6.23
N HIS A 54 -31.13 -5.59 -6.35
CA HIS A 54 -30.41 -5.03 -5.19
C HIS A 54 -31.33 -4.18 -4.29
N ILE A 55 -32.20 -3.36 -4.90
CA ILE A 55 -33.22 -2.59 -4.18
C ILE A 55 -34.22 -3.53 -3.51
N ASN A 56 -34.65 -4.61 -4.17
CA ASN A 56 -35.56 -5.60 -3.61
C ASN A 56 -34.93 -6.37 -2.43
N VAL A 57 -33.64 -6.74 -2.51
CA VAL A 57 -32.90 -7.35 -1.40
C VAL A 57 -32.89 -6.41 -0.18
N LEU A 58 -32.67 -5.11 -0.39
CA LEU A 58 -32.72 -4.11 0.67
C LEU A 58 -34.15 -3.84 1.20
N LEU A 59 -35.18 -3.95 0.36
CA LEU A 59 -36.58 -3.83 0.78
C LEU A 59 -37.02 -4.92 1.76
N SER A 60 -36.26 -6.02 1.90
CA SER A 60 -36.52 -7.02 2.96
C SER A 60 -36.21 -6.52 4.38
N ILE A 61 -35.39 -5.47 4.53
CA ILE A 61 -34.98 -4.89 5.82
C ILE A 61 -35.25 -3.38 5.98
N LYS A 62 -35.47 -2.65 4.87
CA LYS A 62 -35.69 -1.19 4.86
C LYS A 62 -37.18 -0.84 4.91
N ARG A 63 -37.51 0.32 5.48
CA ARG A 63 -38.92 0.71 5.72
C ARG A 63 -39.61 1.29 4.49
N SER A 64 -38.85 1.62 3.44
CA SER A 64 -39.38 2.13 2.18
C SER A 64 -38.41 1.92 1.01
N ASP A 65 -38.93 1.99 -0.21
CA ASP A 65 -38.16 1.98 -1.47
C ASP A 65 -37.19 3.17 -1.56
N LEU A 66 -37.56 4.33 -0.99
CA LEU A 66 -36.67 5.49 -0.89
C LEU A 66 -35.49 5.19 0.04
N GLU A 67 -35.74 4.68 1.25
CA GLU A 67 -34.66 4.32 2.19
C GLU A 67 -33.75 3.21 1.63
N ALA A 68 -34.31 2.25 0.87
CA ALA A 68 -33.53 1.24 0.16
C ALA A 68 -32.61 1.86 -0.90
N LYS A 69 -33.12 2.78 -1.73
CA LYS A 69 -32.35 3.49 -2.75
C LYS A 69 -31.27 4.40 -2.15
N GLU A 70 -31.60 5.16 -1.11
CA GLU A 70 -30.66 6.03 -0.38
C GLU A 70 -29.60 5.24 0.41
N SER A 71 -29.88 3.97 0.75
CA SER A 71 -28.90 3.08 1.37
C SER A 71 -27.88 2.51 0.38
N ILE A 72 -28.16 2.48 -0.94
CA ILE A 72 -27.22 1.97 -1.95
C ILE A 72 -26.12 3.00 -2.24
N VAL A 73 -24.87 2.56 -2.09
CA VAL A 73 -23.67 3.30 -2.47
C VAL A 73 -23.26 2.96 -3.90
N TYR A 74 -23.28 1.67 -4.26
CA TYR A 74 -22.97 1.20 -5.61
C TYR A 74 -23.61 -0.14 -5.92
N SER A 75 -23.84 -0.43 -7.21
CA SER A 75 -24.38 -1.71 -7.71
C SER A 75 -23.44 -2.33 -8.73
N TYR A 76 -22.74 -3.39 -8.34
CA TYR A 76 -21.91 -4.21 -9.23
C TYR A 76 -22.83 -5.17 -9.99
N THR A 77 -22.77 -5.15 -11.32
CA THR A 77 -23.79 -5.78 -12.19
C THR A 77 -23.24 -6.38 -13.48
N LYS A 78 -22.05 -5.94 -13.92
CA LYS A 78 -21.47 -6.28 -15.22
C LYS A 78 -20.71 -7.60 -15.23
N ILE A 79 -20.07 -7.94 -14.11
CA ILE A 79 -19.17 -9.10 -13.99
C ILE A 79 -19.62 -10.03 -12.86
N PHE A 80 -20.10 -9.46 -11.75
CA PHE A 80 -20.60 -10.18 -10.58
C PHE A 80 -21.82 -9.46 -9.98
N ASN A 81 -22.65 -10.19 -9.24
CA ASN A 81 -23.88 -9.69 -8.63
C ASN A 81 -23.59 -9.27 -7.18
N ALA A 82 -23.62 -7.97 -6.89
CA ALA A 82 -23.37 -7.43 -5.55
C ALA A 82 -23.77 -5.96 -5.44
N PHE A 83 -23.91 -5.45 -4.22
CA PHE A 83 -24.00 -4.02 -3.97
C PHE A 83 -23.23 -3.59 -2.72
N ALA A 84 -22.82 -2.32 -2.71
CA ALA A 84 -22.32 -1.64 -1.54
C ALA A 84 -23.44 -0.80 -0.93
N ALA A 85 -23.59 -0.81 0.39
CA ALA A 85 -24.64 -0.08 1.09
C ALA A 85 -24.20 0.50 2.44
N LYS A 86 -24.85 1.60 2.85
CA LYS A 86 -24.70 2.21 4.18
C LYS A 86 -25.74 1.62 5.13
N LEU A 87 -25.30 0.72 6.02
CA LEU A 87 -26.17 -0.10 6.86
C LEU A 87 -25.79 -0.05 8.34
N SER A 88 -26.76 -0.26 9.22
CA SER A 88 -26.47 -0.55 10.63
C SER A 88 -25.98 -1.99 10.82
N LYS A 89 -25.41 -2.29 11.99
CA LYS A 89 -24.94 -3.64 12.33
C LYS A 89 -26.09 -4.65 12.53
N ALA A 90 -27.31 -4.19 12.79
CA ALA A 90 -28.51 -5.04 12.77
C ALA A 90 -28.96 -5.31 11.32
N GLU A 91 -29.07 -4.27 10.49
CA GLU A 91 -29.41 -4.36 9.07
C GLU A 91 -28.47 -5.33 8.32
N ALA A 92 -27.15 -5.18 8.49
CA ALA A 92 -26.14 -6.04 7.85
C ALA A 92 -26.22 -7.52 8.29
N ARG A 93 -26.60 -7.80 9.55
CA ARG A 93 -26.83 -9.16 10.03
C ARG A 93 -28.08 -9.76 9.41
N ASN A 94 -29.17 -9.02 9.34
CA ASN A 94 -30.43 -9.50 8.77
C ASN A 94 -30.29 -9.87 7.29
N LEU A 95 -29.56 -9.06 6.51
CA LEU A 95 -29.22 -9.42 5.12
C LEU A 95 -28.40 -10.70 5.00
N SER A 96 -27.52 -11.00 5.96
CA SER A 96 -26.71 -12.23 5.96
C SER A 96 -27.48 -13.52 6.29
N LEU A 97 -28.80 -13.42 6.49
CA LEU A 97 -29.71 -14.55 6.72
C LEU A 97 -30.60 -14.87 5.50
N LEU A 98 -30.42 -14.17 4.38
CA LEU A 98 -31.18 -14.40 3.14
C LEU A 98 -30.45 -15.43 2.26
N ASP A 99 -31.16 -16.44 1.76
CA ASP A 99 -30.58 -17.53 0.93
C ASP A 99 -29.88 -17.03 -0.35
N GLU A 100 -30.28 -15.87 -0.85
CA GLU A 100 -29.72 -15.18 -2.02
C GLU A 100 -28.44 -14.37 -1.73
N VAL A 101 -28.06 -14.21 -0.45
CA VAL A 101 -26.89 -13.45 -0.01
C VAL A 101 -25.77 -14.38 0.43
N LEU A 102 -24.75 -14.54 -0.42
CA LEU A 102 -23.59 -15.39 -0.15
C LEU A 102 -22.69 -14.85 0.98
N SER A 103 -22.64 -13.52 1.15
CA SER A 103 -22.02 -12.90 2.32
C SER A 103 -22.40 -11.42 2.49
N VAL A 104 -22.27 -10.93 3.73
CA VAL A 104 -22.22 -9.49 4.05
C VAL A 104 -20.95 -9.23 4.85
N PHE A 105 -20.18 -8.20 4.50
CA PHE A 105 -18.95 -7.84 5.22
C PHE A 105 -18.70 -6.32 5.26
N PRO A 106 -18.07 -5.80 6.34
CA PRO A 106 -17.76 -4.37 6.45
C PRO A 106 -16.60 -3.99 5.54
N ASN A 107 -16.67 -2.77 4.98
CA ASN A 107 -15.62 -2.18 4.17
C ASN A 107 -14.36 -1.86 5.01
N ARG A 108 -13.23 -2.44 4.64
CA ARG A 108 -11.88 -2.17 5.20
C ARG A 108 -11.08 -1.21 4.33
N TYR A 109 -9.91 -0.83 4.85
CA TYR A 109 -8.93 0.04 4.21
C TYR A 109 -7.51 -0.57 4.21
N HIS A 110 -6.73 -0.30 3.17
CA HIS A 110 -5.49 -1.04 2.83
C HIS A 110 -4.22 -0.15 2.61
N LYS A 111 -3.01 -0.76 2.58
CA LYS A 111 -1.66 -0.13 2.57
C LYS A 111 -0.79 -0.43 1.31
N LEU A 112 0.40 0.21 1.22
CA LEU A 112 1.24 0.50 0.02
C LEU A 112 2.78 0.27 0.25
N HIS A 113 3.56 -0.20 -0.74
CA HIS A 113 5.01 -0.65 -0.62
C HIS A 113 5.86 -0.78 -1.97
N THR A 114 7.21 -0.57 -2.02
CA THR A 114 8.12 0.11 -3.08
C THR A 114 9.24 -0.51 -4.12
N THR A 115 9.60 -0.11 -5.43
CA THR A 115 10.72 -0.69 -6.39
C THR A 115 11.33 0.06 -7.70
N LYS A 116 12.38 -0.08 -8.66
CA LYS A 116 13.64 -0.73 -9.42
C LYS A 116 14.41 -2.09 -9.27
N SER A 117 14.33 -3.05 -10.21
CA SER A 117 15.17 -4.29 -10.10
C SER A 117 15.89 -4.89 -11.33
N TRP A 118 15.54 -4.50 -12.55
CA TRP A 118 15.34 -5.49 -13.62
C TRP A 118 16.52 -6.35 -14.07
N ASP A 119 17.75 -5.82 -14.06
CA ASP A 119 18.93 -6.59 -14.48
C ASP A 119 19.28 -7.72 -13.48
N PHE A 120 19.01 -7.51 -12.18
CA PHE A 120 19.27 -8.49 -11.11
C PHE A 120 18.46 -9.78 -11.27
N ILE A 121 17.19 -9.67 -11.72
CA ILE A 121 16.36 -10.86 -11.98
C ILE A 121 16.71 -11.57 -13.30
N GLY A 122 17.62 -10.99 -14.11
CA GLY A 122 18.02 -11.53 -15.40
C GLY A 122 17.11 -11.13 -16.57
N LEU A 123 16.42 -9.98 -16.48
CA LEU A 123 15.70 -9.39 -17.62
C LEU A 123 16.45 -8.13 -18.13
N PRO A 124 17.55 -8.30 -18.90
CA PRO A 124 18.40 -7.19 -19.34
C PRO A 124 17.73 -6.31 -20.39
N SER A 125 18.31 -5.13 -20.65
CA SER A 125 17.89 -4.20 -21.72
C SER A 125 17.62 -4.92 -23.06
N THR A 126 18.53 -5.82 -23.45
CA THR A 126 18.60 -6.62 -24.68
C THR A 126 17.70 -7.87 -24.74
N ALA A 127 16.88 -8.14 -23.71
CA ALA A 127 16.00 -9.32 -23.70
C ALA A 127 15.08 -9.39 -24.94
N LYS A 128 14.94 -10.57 -25.52
CA LYS A 128 14.07 -10.82 -26.70
C LYS A 128 12.63 -10.39 -26.39
N ARG A 129 12.00 -9.60 -27.27
CA ARG A 129 10.63 -9.11 -27.11
C ARG A 129 9.79 -9.37 -28.35
N ASN A 130 8.54 -9.81 -28.14
CA ASN A 130 7.53 -9.83 -29.18
C ASN A 130 6.83 -8.46 -29.26
N LEU A 131 7.52 -7.44 -29.78
CA LEU A 131 7.07 -6.04 -29.74
C LEU A 131 5.66 -5.83 -30.32
N LYS A 132 5.27 -6.61 -31.35
CA LYS A 132 3.93 -6.57 -31.95
C LYS A 132 2.84 -7.01 -30.95
N MET A 133 3.13 -7.98 -30.09
CA MET A 133 2.20 -8.46 -29.07
C MET A 133 2.31 -7.65 -27.77
N GLU A 134 3.52 -7.27 -27.35
CA GLU A 134 3.74 -6.41 -26.17
C GLU A 134 2.94 -5.10 -26.29
N ARG A 135 2.92 -4.47 -27.48
CA ARG A 135 2.10 -3.27 -27.80
C ARG A 135 0.58 -3.49 -27.80
N ASN A 136 0.14 -4.74 -27.69
CA ASN A 136 -1.27 -5.14 -27.58
C ASN A 136 -1.63 -5.72 -26.20
N ILE A 137 -0.68 -5.78 -25.27
CA ILE A 137 -0.94 -6.07 -23.86
C ILE A 137 -1.35 -4.76 -23.15
N VAL A 138 -2.45 -4.80 -22.40
CA VAL A 138 -2.87 -3.74 -21.48
C VAL A 138 -2.71 -4.24 -20.04
N VAL A 139 -1.92 -3.53 -19.25
CA VAL A 139 -1.68 -3.84 -17.84
C VAL A 139 -2.51 -2.89 -16.96
N GLY A 140 -3.40 -3.46 -16.14
CA GLY A 140 -4.20 -2.70 -15.18
C GLY A 140 -3.51 -2.62 -13.83
N LEU A 141 -3.53 -1.44 -13.21
CA LEU A 141 -3.10 -1.23 -11.84
C LEU A 141 -4.23 -0.63 -11.00
N LEU A 142 -4.45 -1.20 -9.81
CA LEU A 142 -5.35 -0.65 -8.79
C LEU A 142 -4.47 -0.04 -7.70
N ASP A 143 -4.53 1.29 -7.54
CA ASP A 143 -3.47 2.05 -6.85
C ASP A 143 -3.89 3.49 -6.43
N THR A 144 -2.93 4.37 -6.09
CA THR A 144 -3.12 5.79 -5.72
C THR A 144 -3.34 6.75 -6.89
N GLY A 145 -3.30 6.25 -8.14
CA GLY A 145 -3.36 7.06 -9.36
C GLY A 145 -2.05 7.04 -10.15
N ILE A 146 -1.91 7.95 -11.12
CA ILE A 146 -0.70 8.07 -11.94
C ILE A 146 -0.34 9.54 -12.22
N THR A 147 0.94 9.88 -12.31
CA THR A 147 1.43 11.15 -12.89
C THR A 147 1.63 10.97 -14.41
N PRO A 148 0.67 11.31 -15.28
CA PRO A 148 0.76 11.02 -16.72
C PRO A 148 1.89 11.79 -17.43
N GLN A 149 2.36 12.91 -16.85
CA GLN A 149 3.46 13.72 -17.39
C GLN A 149 4.85 13.09 -17.12
N SER A 150 4.94 11.95 -16.42
CA SER A 150 6.20 11.25 -16.21
C SER A 150 6.77 10.72 -17.52
N GLU A 151 8.09 10.79 -17.67
CA GLU A 151 8.81 10.32 -18.87
C GLU A 151 8.65 8.81 -19.09
N SER A 152 8.38 8.06 -18.02
CA SER A 152 7.97 6.65 -18.04
C SER A 152 6.65 6.38 -18.78
N PHE A 153 5.81 7.40 -19.00
CA PHE A 153 4.46 7.28 -19.59
C PHE A 153 4.23 8.15 -20.84
N LYS A 154 5.29 8.71 -21.43
CA LYS A 154 5.24 9.26 -22.81
C LYS A 154 4.83 8.17 -23.81
N ASP A 155 4.24 8.56 -24.92
CA ASP A 155 3.77 7.63 -25.97
C ASP A 155 4.52 7.75 -27.30
N ASP A 156 5.75 8.28 -27.24
CA ASP A 156 6.69 8.33 -28.36
C ASP A 156 6.83 6.95 -29.03
N GLY A 157 6.40 6.83 -30.30
CA GLY A 157 6.47 5.58 -31.07
C GLY A 157 5.36 4.55 -30.78
N PHE A 158 4.31 4.91 -30.02
CA PHE A 158 3.11 4.09 -29.86
C PHE A 158 2.08 4.38 -30.95
N GLY A 159 1.50 3.33 -31.53
CA GLY A 159 0.28 3.45 -32.33
C GLY A 159 -0.98 3.55 -31.45
N PRO A 160 -2.19 3.66 -32.04
CA PRO A 160 -3.45 3.76 -31.30
C PRO A 160 -3.67 2.61 -30.30
N PRO A 161 -4.54 2.77 -29.28
CA PRO A 161 -4.88 1.71 -28.34
C PRO A 161 -5.36 0.41 -29.02
N PRO A 162 -5.14 -0.78 -28.43
CA PRO A 162 -5.54 -2.05 -29.03
C PRO A 162 -7.04 -2.14 -29.26
N ARG A 163 -7.50 -2.67 -30.41
CA ARG A 163 -8.94 -2.75 -30.78
C ARG A 163 -9.85 -3.50 -29.79
N LYS A 164 -9.28 -4.27 -28.85
CA LYS A 164 -10.01 -4.95 -27.77
C LYS A 164 -10.32 -4.04 -26.57
N TRP A 165 -9.64 -2.91 -26.46
CA TRP A 165 -9.72 -1.99 -25.32
C TRP A 165 -11.07 -1.27 -25.30
N ARG A 166 -11.73 -1.31 -24.15
CA ARG A 166 -13.05 -0.70 -23.89
C ARG A 166 -13.00 0.36 -22.78
N GLY A 167 -11.87 0.47 -22.08
CA GLY A 167 -11.69 1.45 -21.02
C GLY A 167 -11.66 2.88 -21.52
N THR A 168 -12.14 3.78 -20.67
CA THR A 168 -12.27 5.21 -20.95
C THR A 168 -11.20 6.03 -20.26
N CYS A 169 -11.08 7.29 -20.68
CA CYS A 169 -10.24 8.27 -20.00
C CYS A 169 -10.89 9.66 -20.09
N GLY A 170 -11.25 10.22 -18.95
CA GLY A 170 -11.81 11.56 -18.85
C GLY A 170 -10.74 12.64 -18.73
N HIS A 171 -11.17 13.89 -18.88
CA HIS A 171 -10.43 15.05 -18.38
C HIS A 171 -10.88 15.28 -16.92
N TYR A 172 -9.94 15.51 -16.01
CA TYR A 172 -10.23 15.71 -14.59
C TYR A 172 -9.32 16.80 -13.99
N ALA A 173 -9.54 17.18 -12.74
CA ALA A 173 -8.66 18.12 -12.04
C ALA A 173 -7.19 17.64 -12.10
N ASN A 174 -6.30 18.52 -12.55
CA ASN A 174 -4.86 18.27 -12.77
C ASN A 174 -4.53 17.07 -13.69
N PHE A 175 -5.50 16.61 -14.51
CA PHE A 175 -5.35 15.44 -15.39
C PHE A 175 -5.90 15.75 -16.79
N SER A 176 -4.99 15.98 -17.74
CA SER A 176 -5.27 16.42 -19.12
C SER A 176 -5.76 15.32 -20.08
N GLY A 177 -6.19 14.17 -19.56
CA GLY A 177 -6.55 13.01 -20.38
C GLY A 177 -5.41 12.01 -20.58
N CYS A 178 -5.67 11.02 -21.42
CA CYS A 178 -4.78 9.90 -21.74
C CYS A 178 -3.99 10.11 -23.03
N ASN A 179 -3.02 9.23 -23.28
CA ASN A 179 -2.24 9.17 -24.51
C ASN A 179 -2.17 7.72 -25.03
N ASN A 180 -1.31 7.40 -25.99
CA ASN A 180 -1.22 6.03 -26.51
C ASN A 180 -0.45 5.07 -25.57
N LYS A 181 0.13 5.56 -24.47
CA LYS A 181 0.88 4.77 -23.49
C LYS A 181 0.02 4.45 -22.26
N LEU A 182 -0.50 5.48 -21.59
CA LEU A 182 -1.56 5.40 -20.60
C LEU A 182 -2.89 5.49 -21.35
N VAL A 183 -3.54 4.35 -21.60
CA VAL A 183 -4.72 4.24 -22.49
C VAL A 183 -6.07 4.31 -21.75
N GLY A 184 -6.04 4.33 -20.42
CA GLY A 184 -7.21 4.55 -19.58
C GLY A 184 -6.81 5.00 -18.18
N ALA A 185 -7.59 5.91 -17.62
CA ALA A 185 -7.35 6.43 -16.28
C ALA A 185 -8.68 6.79 -15.63
N ARG A 186 -8.98 6.14 -14.50
CA ARG A 186 -10.25 6.24 -13.78
C ARG A 186 -9.96 6.32 -12.28
N PHE A 187 -10.91 6.86 -11.51
CA PHE A 187 -10.86 6.86 -10.05
C PHE A 187 -12.20 6.40 -9.46
N PHE A 188 -12.15 5.89 -8.24
CA PHE A 188 -13.30 5.39 -7.47
C PHE A 188 -13.17 5.94 -6.05
N LYS A 189 -14.17 6.72 -5.62
CA LYS A 189 -14.33 7.29 -4.27
C LYS A 189 -15.81 7.17 -3.89
N LEU A 190 -16.28 5.93 -3.79
CA LEU A 190 -17.71 5.60 -3.74
C LEU A 190 -18.40 6.04 -2.46
N ASP A 191 -17.67 6.17 -1.36
CA ASP A 191 -18.16 6.74 -0.09
C ASP A 191 -18.54 8.24 -0.20
N GLY A 192 -18.15 8.91 -1.29
CA GLY A 192 -18.48 10.31 -1.58
C GLY A 192 -17.84 11.34 -0.65
N THR A 193 -16.95 10.91 0.25
CA THR A 193 -16.31 11.82 1.22
C THR A 193 -15.33 12.76 0.52
N ARG A 194 -15.31 14.01 0.96
CA ARG A 194 -14.43 15.06 0.45
C ARG A 194 -13.40 15.41 1.51
N ASP A 195 -12.13 15.26 1.17
CA ASP A 195 -11.01 15.65 2.02
C ASP A 195 -10.07 16.61 1.24
N PRO A 196 -9.56 17.70 1.86
CA PRO A 196 -8.65 18.63 1.17
C PRO A 196 -7.32 18.03 0.68
N SER A 197 -6.90 16.86 1.20
CA SER A 197 -5.72 16.12 0.73
C SER A 197 -5.97 15.31 -0.54
N ASP A 198 -7.24 15.05 -0.89
CA ASP A 198 -7.61 14.18 -2.01
C ASP A 198 -8.09 14.96 -3.24
N ILE A 199 -7.39 14.78 -4.36
CA ILE A 199 -7.84 15.29 -5.66
C ILE A 199 -8.68 14.20 -6.36
N LEU A 200 -9.98 14.48 -6.53
CA LEU A 200 -10.96 13.63 -7.24
C LEU A 200 -10.67 13.55 -8.74
N SER A 201 -9.65 12.78 -9.07
CA SER A 201 -8.99 12.67 -10.37
C SER A 201 -8.07 11.43 -10.34
N PRO A 202 -7.79 10.78 -11.48
CA PRO A 202 -6.81 9.69 -11.56
C PRO A 202 -5.36 10.13 -11.29
N VAL A 203 -5.10 11.43 -11.07
CA VAL A 203 -3.77 11.96 -10.75
C VAL A 203 -3.24 11.41 -9.42
N ASP A 204 -1.96 11.07 -9.40
CA ASP A 204 -1.27 10.58 -8.22
C ASP A 204 -0.76 11.72 -7.33
N VAL A 205 -1.23 11.73 -6.09
CA VAL A 205 -0.80 12.66 -5.03
C VAL A 205 0.01 11.96 -3.93
N ASP A 206 0.09 10.64 -3.93
CA ASP A 206 0.90 9.86 -2.99
C ASP A 206 2.23 9.40 -3.59
N GLY A 207 2.26 9.17 -4.90
CA GLY A 207 3.42 8.77 -5.68
C GLY A 207 3.59 7.26 -5.84
N HIS A 208 2.91 6.45 -5.02
CA HIS A 208 2.99 5.00 -5.11
C HIS A 208 2.50 4.44 -6.45
N GLY A 209 1.33 4.84 -6.95
CA GLY A 209 0.77 4.32 -8.19
C GLY A 209 1.53 4.71 -9.46
N THR A 210 2.19 5.87 -9.44
CA THR A 210 3.18 6.28 -10.45
C THR A 210 4.40 5.36 -10.44
N HIS A 211 4.81 4.91 -9.26
CA HIS A 211 5.99 4.10 -9.01
C HIS A 211 5.74 2.60 -9.32
N THR A 212 4.53 2.08 -9.05
CA THR A 212 4.12 0.72 -9.44
C THR A 212 3.95 0.63 -10.96
N SER A 213 3.29 1.63 -11.55
CA SER A 213 3.05 1.69 -13.00
C SER A 213 4.35 1.78 -13.79
N SER A 214 5.31 2.59 -13.34
CA SER A 214 6.61 2.75 -13.99
C SER A 214 7.52 1.54 -13.74
N THR A 215 7.42 0.89 -12.57
CA THR A 215 8.02 -0.41 -12.33
C THR A 215 7.50 -1.48 -13.31
N LEU A 216 6.18 -1.59 -13.49
CA LEU A 216 5.58 -2.66 -14.29
C LEU A 216 5.89 -2.46 -15.78
N ALA A 217 5.57 -1.26 -16.29
CA ALA A 217 5.53 -0.97 -17.72
C ALA A 217 6.10 0.41 -18.08
N GLY A 218 6.91 1.04 -17.24
CA GLY A 218 7.56 2.31 -17.58
C GLY A 218 8.43 2.21 -18.84
N ASN A 219 8.45 3.28 -19.63
CA ASN A 219 9.39 3.44 -20.74
C ASN A 219 10.84 3.43 -20.25
N LEU A 220 11.78 3.29 -21.18
CA LEU A 220 13.20 3.48 -20.90
C LEU A 220 13.50 4.97 -20.68
N VAL A 221 13.83 5.36 -19.45
CA VAL A 221 14.31 6.71 -19.10
C VAL A 221 15.79 6.62 -18.73
N PRO A 222 16.72 7.14 -19.57
CA PRO A 222 18.14 7.15 -19.25
C PRO A 222 18.45 8.12 -18.10
N ASP A 223 19.59 7.90 -17.42
CA ASP A 223 20.11 8.72 -16.32
C ASP A 223 19.16 8.96 -15.12
N ALA A 224 18.10 8.16 -15.02
CA ALA A 224 17.19 8.14 -13.88
C ALA A 224 17.95 7.85 -12.58
N SER A 225 17.77 8.73 -11.58
CA SER A 225 18.40 8.66 -10.27
C SER A 225 17.57 9.42 -9.23
N LEU A 226 17.76 9.11 -7.95
CA LEU A 226 17.35 9.99 -6.85
C LEU A 226 18.56 10.83 -6.44
N PHE A 227 18.65 12.06 -6.95
CA PHE A 227 19.80 12.96 -6.73
C PHE A 227 21.17 12.28 -6.93
N GLY A 228 21.33 11.59 -8.06
CA GLY A 228 22.54 10.83 -8.41
C GLY A 228 22.64 9.43 -7.81
N LEU A 229 21.89 9.11 -6.75
CA LEU A 229 21.78 7.75 -6.22
C LEU A 229 20.93 6.87 -7.15
N ALA A 230 21.26 5.58 -7.23
CA ALA A 230 20.59 4.60 -8.07
C ALA A 230 20.72 4.83 -9.59
N ARG A 231 21.68 5.66 -10.03
CA ARG A 231 21.79 6.14 -11.41
C ARG A 231 21.85 4.98 -12.42
N GLY A 232 21.06 5.09 -13.47
CA GLY A 232 21.05 4.16 -14.60
C GLY A 232 19.85 4.42 -15.50
N ALA A 233 19.52 3.47 -16.37
CA ALA A 233 18.29 3.56 -17.15
C ALA A 233 17.13 2.92 -16.37
N ALA A 234 16.15 3.72 -15.94
CA ALA A 234 14.90 3.21 -15.38
C ALA A 234 14.02 2.67 -16.52
N ARG A 235 13.30 1.58 -16.25
CA ARG A 235 12.27 1.02 -17.14
C ARG A 235 11.38 0.04 -16.39
N GLY A 236 10.27 -0.35 -17.01
CA GLY A 236 9.51 -1.52 -16.60
C GLY A 236 9.89 -2.83 -17.29
N ALA A 237 9.23 -3.91 -16.89
CA ALA A 237 9.36 -5.24 -17.49
C ALA A 237 8.93 -5.26 -18.95
N VAL A 238 7.84 -4.55 -19.26
CA VAL A 238 7.19 -4.48 -20.58
C VAL A 238 7.04 -3.01 -21.02
N PRO A 239 8.13 -2.32 -21.39
CA PRO A 239 8.09 -0.91 -21.76
C PRO A 239 7.16 -0.58 -22.93
N ASN A 240 6.79 -1.55 -23.78
CA ASN A 240 5.85 -1.34 -24.88
C ASN A 240 4.39 -1.67 -24.52
N ALA A 241 4.10 -2.21 -23.33
CA ALA A 241 2.73 -2.46 -22.90
C ALA A 241 1.99 -1.15 -22.61
N ARG A 242 0.65 -1.20 -22.72
CA ARG A 242 -0.24 -0.08 -22.41
C ARG A 242 -0.61 -0.09 -20.93
N VAL A 243 -0.62 1.06 -20.28
CA VAL A 243 -1.01 1.19 -18.86
C VAL A 243 -2.49 1.59 -18.78
N ALA A 244 -3.22 0.99 -17.84
CA ALA A 244 -4.53 1.45 -17.43
C ALA A 244 -4.56 1.63 -15.89
N MET A 245 -4.86 2.84 -15.43
CA MET A 245 -4.84 3.20 -14.01
C MET A 245 -6.26 3.26 -13.44
N TYR A 246 -6.48 2.55 -12.35
CA TYR A 246 -7.72 2.53 -11.58
C TYR A 246 -7.40 3.01 -10.15
N LYS A 247 -7.53 4.32 -9.91
CA LYS A 247 -7.27 4.92 -8.61
C LYS A 247 -8.35 4.50 -7.61
N VAL A 248 -7.94 3.77 -6.57
CA VAL A 248 -8.79 3.28 -5.48
C VAL A 248 -8.26 3.66 -4.10
N CYS A 249 -7.01 4.11 -4.03
CA CYS A 249 -6.35 4.54 -2.80
C CYS A 249 -6.33 6.08 -2.69
N TRP A 250 -6.60 6.56 -1.47
CA TRP A 250 -6.77 7.98 -1.13
C TRP A 250 -5.94 8.34 0.10
N ILE A 251 -5.53 9.59 0.23
CA ILE A 251 -4.69 10.03 1.37
C ILE A 251 -5.52 10.06 2.66
N SER A 252 -6.78 10.48 2.59
CA SER A 252 -7.68 10.56 3.76
C SER A 252 -8.07 9.20 4.36
N SER A 253 -8.23 8.18 3.50
CA SER A 253 -8.93 6.94 3.83
C SER A 253 -8.16 5.67 3.49
N GLY A 254 -7.06 5.73 2.72
CA GLY A 254 -6.46 4.54 2.13
C GLY A 254 -7.30 3.97 0.99
N CYS A 255 -7.17 2.67 0.71
CA CYS A 255 -7.91 2.01 -0.38
C CYS A 255 -9.13 1.24 0.15
N SER A 256 -10.35 1.54 -0.29
CA SER A 256 -11.58 0.91 0.23
C SER A 256 -11.93 -0.41 -0.49
N ASP A 257 -12.52 -1.38 0.23
CA ASP A 257 -13.07 -2.61 -0.37
C ASP A 257 -14.08 -2.31 -1.50
N MET A 258 -14.89 -1.25 -1.35
CA MET A 258 -15.90 -0.85 -2.34
C MET A 258 -15.26 -0.34 -3.64
N ASP A 259 -14.28 0.56 -3.50
CA ASP A 259 -13.55 1.13 -4.64
C ASP A 259 -12.72 0.05 -5.36
N LEU A 260 -12.13 -0.87 -4.60
CA LEU A 260 -11.44 -2.06 -5.13
C LEU A 260 -12.37 -2.90 -6.01
N LEU A 261 -13.57 -3.27 -5.54
CA LEU A 261 -14.52 -4.07 -6.34
C LEU A 261 -14.98 -3.33 -7.61
N ALA A 262 -15.25 -2.03 -7.52
CA ALA A 262 -15.66 -1.24 -8.69
C ALA A 262 -14.53 -1.12 -9.72
N ALA A 263 -13.29 -1.00 -9.26
CA ALA A 263 -12.11 -1.01 -10.12
C ALA A 263 -11.83 -2.39 -10.74
N PHE A 264 -12.07 -3.50 -10.02
CA PHE A 264 -12.01 -4.85 -10.59
C PHE A 264 -13.06 -5.03 -11.69
N GLU A 265 -14.33 -4.73 -11.40
CA GLU A 265 -15.42 -4.82 -12.39
C GLU A 265 -15.10 -3.98 -13.63
N ALA A 266 -14.62 -2.75 -13.42
CA ALA A 266 -14.17 -1.86 -14.47
C ALA A 266 -13.01 -2.45 -15.29
N ALA A 267 -11.92 -2.88 -14.67
CA ALA A 267 -10.73 -3.36 -15.38
C ALA A 267 -11.01 -4.65 -16.19
N ILE A 268 -11.83 -5.56 -15.65
CA ILE A 268 -12.25 -6.78 -16.34
C ILE A 268 -13.11 -6.42 -17.57
N HIS A 269 -14.11 -5.55 -17.40
CA HIS A 269 -14.95 -5.03 -18.50
C HIS A 269 -14.16 -4.27 -19.57
N ASP A 270 -13.19 -3.46 -19.14
CA ASP A 270 -12.40 -2.58 -19.99
C ASP A 270 -11.39 -3.36 -20.84
N GLY A 271 -11.03 -4.59 -20.43
CA GLY A 271 -10.26 -5.55 -21.23
C GLY A 271 -8.76 -5.58 -20.95
N VAL A 272 -8.35 -5.45 -19.67
CA VAL A 272 -6.95 -5.63 -19.26
C VAL A 272 -6.50 -7.10 -19.40
N ASP A 273 -5.21 -7.34 -19.62
CA ASP A 273 -4.64 -8.69 -19.75
C ASP A 273 -4.07 -9.25 -18.44
N VAL A 274 -3.59 -8.34 -17.58
CA VAL A 274 -2.89 -8.60 -16.31
C VAL A 274 -3.29 -7.50 -15.34
N LEU A 275 -3.55 -7.86 -14.09
CA LEU A 275 -3.74 -6.94 -12.98
C LEU A 275 -2.54 -6.99 -12.03
N SER A 276 -2.02 -5.82 -11.66
CA SER A 276 -1.09 -5.66 -10.54
C SER A 276 -1.79 -4.91 -9.43
N ILE A 277 -1.97 -5.55 -8.27
CA ILE A 277 -2.71 -5.00 -7.15
C ILE A 277 -1.79 -4.89 -5.95
N SER A 278 -1.26 -3.69 -5.83
CA SER A 278 -0.15 -3.32 -4.98
C SER A 278 -0.68 -2.85 -3.61
N ILE A 279 -1.65 -3.60 -3.08
CA ILE A 279 -2.55 -3.23 -1.99
C ILE A 279 -2.71 -4.47 -1.08
N GLY A 280 -2.79 -4.27 0.24
CA GLY A 280 -3.00 -5.37 1.20
C GLY A 280 -3.51 -4.91 2.56
N GLY A 281 -4.08 -5.83 3.35
CA GLY A 281 -4.63 -5.57 4.69
C GLY A 281 -5.14 -6.84 5.38
N VAL A 282 -6.01 -6.67 6.39
CA VAL A 282 -6.50 -7.77 7.24
C VAL A 282 -7.32 -8.78 6.43
N GLY A 283 -6.73 -9.96 6.20
CA GLY A 283 -7.30 -11.01 5.35
C GLY A 283 -8.65 -11.54 5.84
N GLY A 284 -9.57 -11.76 4.90
CA GLY A 284 -10.87 -12.39 5.17
C GLY A 284 -10.93 -13.88 4.83
N LYS A 285 -12.11 -14.48 4.99
CA LYS A 285 -12.44 -15.71 4.22
C LYS A 285 -12.51 -15.31 2.75
N TYR A 286 -12.22 -16.22 1.81
CA TYR A 286 -12.16 -15.90 0.37
C TYR A 286 -13.46 -15.28 -0.21
N VAL A 287 -14.61 -15.49 0.44
CA VAL A 287 -15.93 -14.92 0.08
C VAL A 287 -16.26 -13.62 0.79
N SER A 288 -15.44 -13.16 1.74
CA SER A 288 -15.58 -11.90 2.49
C SER A 288 -14.30 -11.08 2.46
N ASP A 289 -13.64 -11.07 1.30
CA ASP A 289 -12.38 -10.39 1.01
C ASP A 289 -12.48 -9.84 -0.42
N ALA A 290 -12.53 -8.51 -0.57
CA ALA A 290 -12.83 -7.87 -1.85
C ALA A 290 -11.79 -8.20 -2.93
N LEU A 291 -10.52 -8.32 -2.52
CA LEU A 291 -9.41 -8.62 -3.41
C LEU A 291 -9.45 -10.08 -3.87
N ALA A 292 -9.81 -11.01 -2.98
CA ALA A 292 -10.10 -12.39 -3.36
C ALA A 292 -11.30 -12.49 -4.34
N ILE A 293 -12.43 -11.83 -4.06
CA ILE A 293 -13.63 -11.85 -4.93
C ILE A 293 -13.30 -11.28 -6.31
N GLY A 294 -12.72 -10.08 -6.38
CA GLY A 294 -12.37 -9.44 -7.64
C GLY A 294 -11.35 -10.25 -8.46
N ALA A 295 -10.36 -10.86 -7.79
CA ALA A 295 -9.36 -11.70 -8.44
C ALA A 295 -9.92 -13.05 -8.93
N PHE A 296 -10.96 -13.60 -8.28
CA PHE A 296 -11.65 -14.79 -8.76
C PHE A 296 -12.32 -14.51 -10.11
N HIS A 297 -13.06 -13.40 -10.18
CA HIS A 297 -13.73 -12.95 -11.41
C HIS A 297 -12.75 -12.53 -12.51
N ALA A 298 -11.61 -11.94 -12.16
CA ALA A 298 -10.51 -11.70 -13.10
C ALA A 298 -9.97 -13.02 -13.68
N MET A 299 -9.67 -14.02 -12.84
CA MET A 299 -9.18 -15.32 -13.30
C MET A 299 -10.19 -16.04 -14.19
N LYS A 300 -11.49 -15.98 -13.83
CA LYS A 300 -12.60 -16.52 -14.63
C LYS A 300 -12.66 -15.91 -16.04
N ASN A 301 -12.24 -14.65 -16.20
CA ASN A 301 -12.13 -13.94 -17.48
C ASN A 301 -10.73 -14.04 -18.14
N GLY A 302 -9.85 -14.94 -17.67
CA GLY A 302 -8.52 -15.16 -18.27
C GLY A 302 -7.47 -14.09 -17.93
N ILE A 303 -7.75 -13.25 -16.93
CA ILE A 303 -6.87 -12.18 -16.45
C ILE A 303 -6.11 -12.70 -15.23
N ILE A 304 -4.78 -12.61 -15.24
CA ILE A 304 -3.97 -12.97 -14.07
C ILE A 304 -3.85 -11.77 -13.15
N THR A 305 -4.24 -11.96 -11.88
CA THR A 305 -4.08 -10.97 -10.82
C THR A 305 -2.86 -11.32 -9.97
N VAL A 306 -1.87 -10.43 -10.00
CA VAL A 306 -0.69 -10.45 -9.14
C VAL A 306 -0.92 -9.48 -7.99
N ALA A 307 -0.55 -9.86 -6.77
CA ALA A 307 -0.76 -9.05 -5.57
C ALA A 307 0.40 -9.15 -4.57
N SER A 308 0.58 -8.11 -3.76
CA SER A 308 1.52 -8.09 -2.63
C SER A 308 1.22 -9.14 -1.57
N GLY A 309 2.25 -9.74 -0.97
CA GLY A 309 2.10 -10.61 0.20
C GLY A 309 1.83 -9.90 1.53
N GLY A 310 2.09 -8.59 1.63
CA GLY A 310 1.99 -7.82 2.88
C GLY A 310 3.36 -7.48 3.48
N ASN A 311 3.38 -6.48 4.35
CA ASN A 311 4.59 -5.93 4.98
C ASN A 311 4.59 -6.11 6.51
N ASP A 312 3.84 -7.10 7.00
CA ASP A 312 3.59 -7.34 8.43
C ASP A 312 4.41 -8.56 8.95
N GLY A 313 5.50 -8.88 8.25
CA GLY A 313 6.52 -9.84 8.68
C GLY A 313 7.48 -9.28 9.74
N PRO A 314 8.39 -10.10 10.29
CA PRO A 314 8.71 -11.48 9.90
C PRO A 314 7.80 -12.55 10.53
N SER A 315 6.78 -12.15 11.29
CA SER A 315 5.85 -13.04 12.00
C SER A 315 5.21 -14.11 11.11
N SER A 316 5.05 -15.32 11.64
CA SER A 316 4.33 -16.42 10.99
C SER A 316 2.87 -16.06 10.69
N SER A 317 2.30 -16.63 9.61
CA SER A 317 0.91 -16.42 9.16
C SER A 317 0.49 -14.96 8.87
N SER A 318 1.46 -14.06 8.64
CA SER A 318 1.22 -12.64 8.33
C SER A 318 0.84 -12.36 6.86
N VAL A 319 0.78 -13.38 6.00
CA VAL A 319 0.58 -13.22 4.55
C VAL A 319 -0.86 -12.85 4.17
N ALA A 320 -1.02 -11.64 3.62
CA ALA A 320 -2.25 -11.15 3.01
C ALA A 320 -2.45 -11.71 1.58
N ASN A 321 -3.58 -11.38 0.95
CA ASN A 321 -3.86 -11.70 -0.46
C ASN A 321 -3.69 -13.19 -0.80
N HIS A 322 -4.07 -14.05 0.15
CA HIS A 322 -3.70 -15.46 0.22
C HIS A 322 -4.60 -16.41 -0.58
N ALA A 323 -5.50 -15.89 -1.43
CA ALA A 323 -6.41 -16.72 -2.23
C ALA A 323 -5.66 -17.59 -3.26
N PRO A 324 -6.10 -18.83 -3.57
CA PRO A 324 -5.36 -19.74 -4.46
C PRO A 324 -5.16 -19.21 -5.89
N TRP A 325 -6.13 -18.45 -6.39
CA TRP A 325 -6.16 -17.83 -7.71
C TRP A 325 -5.32 -16.55 -7.83
N LEU A 326 -4.90 -15.94 -6.72
CA LEU A 326 -3.93 -14.85 -6.71
C LEU A 326 -2.51 -15.37 -6.89
N LEU A 327 -1.68 -14.59 -7.58
CA LEU A 327 -0.22 -14.75 -7.57
C LEU A 327 0.37 -13.77 -6.55
N THR A 328 0.64 -14.25 -5.34
CA THR A 328 0.99 -13.47 -4.15
C THR A 328 2.51 -13.38 -4.00
N VAL A 329 3.03 -12.16 -3.83
CA VAL A 329 4.47 -11.89 -4.00
C VAL A 329 5.16 -11.37 -2.73
N ALA A 330 6.23 -12.05 -2.32
CA ALA A 330 7.16 -11.62 -1.27
C ALA A 330 8.22 -10.64 -1.79
N ALA A 331 8.75 -9.81 -0.90
CA ALA A 331 9.84 -8.88 -1.20
C ALA A 331 11.20 -9.49 -0.89
N SER A 332 12.19 -9.15 -1.69
CA SER A 332 13.58 -9.59 -1.53
C SER A 332 14.58 -8.48 -1.85
N GLY A 333 15.79 -8.58 -1.27
CA GLY A 333 16.91 -7.70 -1.59
C GLY A 333 17.53 -8.00 -2.95
N ILE A 334 18.07 -6.96 -3.60
CA ILE A 334 19.05 -7.11 -4.68
C ILE A 334 20.47 -7.01 -4.11
N ASP A 335 21.50 -7.16 -4.94
CA ASP A 335 22.91 -7.03 -4.55
C ASP A 335 23.36 -5.58 -4.28
N ARG A 336 22.46 -4.74 -3.74
CA ARG A 336 22.66 -3.33 -3.44
C ARG A 336 21.90 -2.90 -2.20
N GLU A 337 22.54 -2.07 -1.40
CA GLU A 337 22.00 -1.35 -0.25
C GLU A 337 22.51 0.10 -0.25
N PHE A 338 21.86 1.01 0.48
CA PHE A 338 22.32 2.40 0.64
C PHE A 338 22.91 2.63 2.03
N ARG A 339 24.18 3.03 2.08
CA ARG A 339 24.87 3.31 3.35
C ARG A 339 25.48 4.70 3.40
N SER A 340 25.35 5.35 4.56
CA SER A 340 26.08 6.57 4.91
C SER A 340 27.37 6.20 5.66
N ARG A 341 28.48 6.87 5.33
CA ARG A 341 29.67 6.91 6.19
C ARG A 341 29.41 7.91 7.30
N VAL A 342 29.71 7.53 8.54
CA VAL A 342 29.81 8.44 9.68
C VAL A 342 31.25 8.42 10.16
N GLU A 343 31.84 9.60 10.35
CA GLU A 343 33.17 9.74 10.95
C GLU A 343 33.04 10.47 12.29
N LEU A 344 33.54 9.84 13.35
CA LEU A 344 33.56 10.37 14.70
C LEU A 344 34.85 11.17 14.93
N GLY A 345 34.83 12.17 15.81
CA GLY A 345 35.96 13.06 16.08
C GLY A 345 37.20 12.38 16.71
N ASN A 346 37.13 11.10 17.04
CA ASN A 346 38.29 10.26 17.39
C ASN A 346 38.89 9.49 16.18
N GLY A 347 38.45 9.80 14.96
CA GLY A 347 38.87 9.12 13.73
C GLY A 347 38.20 7.75 13.49
N LYS A 348 37.34 7.27 14.40
CA LYS A 348 36.59 6.03 14.20
C LYS A 348 35.50 6.26 13.16
N ILE A 349 35.50 5.41 12.13
CA ILE A 349 34.45 5.37 11.11
C ILE A 349 33.42 4.31 11.50
N VAL A 350 32.15 4.66 11.41
CA VAL A 350 31.03 3.71 11.44
C VAL A 350 30.17 3.88 10.17
N SER A 351 29.32 2.91 9.87
CA SER A 351 28.45 2.96 8.70
C SER A 351 27.02 2.62 9.10
N GLY A 352 26.09 3.50 8.70
CA GLY A 352 24.66 3.31 8.88
C GLY A 352 23.95 3.09 7.54
N VAL A 353 22.72 2.61 7.61
CA VAL A 353 21.82 2.37 6.47
C VAL A 353 20.87 3.56 6.32
N GLY A 354 20.46 3.84 5.09
CA GLY A 354 19.54 4.95 4.77
C GLY A 354 19.94 5.74 3.53
N VAL A 355 19.04 6.62 3.09
CA VAL A 355 19.22 7.53 1.95
C VAL A 355 19.41 8.96 2.48
N ASN A 356 20.66 9.28 2.80
CA ASN A 356 21.14 10.64 3.04
C ASN A 356 21.53 11.29 1.70
N THR A 357 20.80 12.33 1.33
CA THR A 357 20.95 13.10 0.08
C THR A 357 21.80 14.37 0.27
N PHE A 358 22.20 14.67 1.52
CA PHE A 358 22.82 15.92 1.92
C PHE A 358 24.35 15.81 2.01
N GLU A 359 25.05 16.83 1.51
CA GLU A 359 26.49 16.99 1.72
C GLU A 359 26.77 17.72 3.04
N PRO A 360 27.77 17.29 3.84
CA PRO A 360 28.17 18.01 5.05
C PRO A 360 28.86 19.34 4.68
N LYS A 361 28.43 20.42 5.34
CA LYS A 361 28.97 21.78 5.13
C LYS A 361 30.15 22.12 6.05
N GLN A 362 30.50 21.21 6.96
CA GLN A 362 31.59 21.33 7.93
C GLN A 362 32.28 19.96 8.06
N LYS A 363 33.56 19.94 8.46
CA LYS A 363 34.32 18.68 8.63
C LYS A 363 33.77 17.81 9.76
N LEU A 364 33.33 18.43 10.85
CA LEU A 364 32.78 17.79 12.04
C LEU A 364 31.74 18.74 12.65
N TYR A 365 30.68 18.18 13.22
CA TYR A 365 29.66 18.86 14.01
C TYR A 365 29.68 18.33 15.45
N PRO A 366 29.40 19.14 16.48
CA PRO A 366 29.14 18.61 17.82
C PRO A 366 28.00 17.58 17.81
N ILE A 367 28.14 16.52 18.60
CA ILE A 367 27.12 15.48 18.79
C ILE A 367 26.85 15.28 20.29
N LEU A 368 25.65 14.85 20.65
CA LEU A 368 25.22 14.56 22.01
C LEU A 368 24.24 13.38 21.99
N SER A 369 24.03 12.71 23.13
CA SER A 369 22.99 11.69 23.24
C SER A 369 21.60 12.33 23.27
N GLY A 370 20.60 11.61 22.76
CA GLY A 370 19.19 11.97 22.95
C GLY A 370 18.81 12.05 24.43
N ALA A 371 19.41 11.21 25.28
CA ALA A 371 19.23 11.27 26.74
C ALA A 371 19.65 12.63 27.33
N ASP A 372 20.88 13.07 27.02
CA ASP A 372 21.45 14.33 27.52
C ASP A 372 20.66 15.55 27.01
N ALA A 373 20.05 15.40 25.84
CA ALA A 373 19.21 16.38 25.15
C ALA A 373 17.78 16.51 25.70
N GLY A 374 17.28 15.58 26.52
CA GLY A 374 15.90 15.58 27.00
C GLY A 374 15.54 16.74 27.94
N TYR A 375 14.26 17.02 28.11
CA TYR A 375 13.79 17.73 29.29
C TYR A 375 14.02 16.86 30.55
N SER A 376 14.20 17.48 31.72
CA SER A 376 14.40 16.74 32.98
C SER A 376 13.21 15.82 33.27
N GLY A 377 13.39 14.51 33.19
CA GLY A 377 12.32 13.52 33.36
C GLY A 377 11.57 13.13 32.09
N SER A 378 12.01 13.57 30.89
CA SER A 378 11.57 13.02 29.60
C SER A 378 12.54 11.97 29.02
N ASP A 379 13.51 11.54 29.83
CA ASP A 379 14.69 10.74 29.50
C ASP A 379 14.40 9.58 28.52
N ASP A 380 13.38 8.76 28.79
CA ASP A 380 13.01 7.62 27.93
C ASP A 380 12.53 8.06 26.54
N GLY A 381 11.73 9.13 26.43
CA GLY A 381 11.30 9.67 25.13
C GLY A 381 12.45 10.37 24.39
N ALA A 382 13.30 11.07 25.14
CA ALA A 382 14.44 11.80 24.62
C ALA A 382 15.52 10.86 24.04
N ARG A 383 15.73 9.69 24.65
CA ARG A 383 16.59 8.62 24.13
C ARG A 383 16.20 8.15 22.72
N PHE A 384 14.91 8.18 22.38
CA PHE A 384 14.40 7.84 21.04
C PHE A 384 14.21 9.05 20.12
N CYS A 385 14.62 10.25 20.55
CA CYS A 385 14.38 11.52 19.85
C CYS A 385 12.89 11.74 19.49
N ALA A 386 11.97 11.31 20.37
CA ALA A 386 10.53 11.43 20.16
C ALA A 386 10.09 12.90 20.01
N ASP A 387 8.98 13.14 19.31
CA ASP A 387 8.46 14.50 19.11
C ASP A 387 8.18 15.20 20.46
N GLY A 388 8.55 16.48 20.55
CA GLY A 388 8.48 17.27 21.78
C GLY A 388 9.38 16.83 22.96
N SER A 389 10.16 15.74 22.85
CA SER A 389 10.91 15.19 23.99
C SER A 389 12.26 15.86 24.29
N LEU A 390 12.82 16.58 23.30
CA LEU A 390 14.15 17.19 23.32
C LEU A 390 14.07 18.68 23.66
N ASP A 391 14.90 19.16 24.58
CA ASP A 391 14.91 20.53 25.08
C ASP A 391 15.66 21.51 24.13
N PRO A 392 14.97 22.42 23.43
CA PRO A 392 15.63 23.33 22.49
C PRO A 392 16.65 24.27 23.15
N SER A 393 16.53 24.53 24.46
CA SER A 393 17.47 25.39 25.20
C SER A 393 18.87 24.78 25.31
N LYS A 394 18.99 23.45 25.19
CA LYS A 394 20.26 22.71 25.07
C LYS A 394 20.92 22.85 23.70
N GLY A 395 20.49 23.81 22.88
CA GLY A 395 21.10 24.15 21.59
C GLY A 395 20.64 23.27 20.42
N ILE A 396 19.47 22.63 20.54
CA ILE A 396 19.00 21.57 19.61
C ILE A 396 18.39 22.15 18.32
N GLY A 397 19.13 23.05 17.66
CA GLY A 397 18.94 23.38 16.25
C GLY A 397 19.66 22.35 15.36
N GLY A 398 19.39 21.06 15.58
CA GLY A 398 20.18 19.91 15.11
C GLY A 398 20.56 19.97 13.62
N LYS A 399 21.81 19.63 13.30
CA LYS A 399 22.33 19.62 11.90
C LYS A 399 22.28 18.25 11.23
N GLY A 400 21.99 17.21 12.00
CA GLY A 400 21.77 15.85 11.54
C GLY A 400 21.59 14.89 12.70
N THR A 401 21.15 13.66 12.41
CA THR A 401 20.80 12.67 13.44
C THR A 401 21.36 11.29 13.10
N ILE A 402 21.99 10.65 14.09
CA ILE A 402 22.31 9.21 14.04
C ILE A 402 21.23 8.51 14.87
N LEU A 403 20.47 7.62 14.25
CA LEU A 403 19.34 6.93 14.88
C LEU A 403 19.69 5.47 15.14
N GLU A 404 19.44 4.99 16.36
CA GLU A 404 19.43 3.55 16.61
C GLU A 404 18.13 2.95 16.07
N SER A 405 18.21 1.78 15.43
CA SER A 405 17.04 0.97 15.08
C SER A 405 17.11 -0.39 15.77
N ALA A 406 16.04 -0.73 16.47
CA ALA A 406 15.75 -2.07 16.95
C ALA A 406 15.13 -2.99 15.87
N GLN A 407 14.82 -2.45 14.69
CA GLN A 407 14.35 -3.21 13.54
C GLN A 407 15.53 -3.67 12.66
N TYR A 408 15.29 -4.64 11.80
CA TYR A 408 16.25 -5.04 10.78
C TYR A 408 16.56 -3.84 9.87
N LEU A 409 17.85 -3.56 9.67
CA LEU A 409 18.33 -2.51 8.77
C LEU A 409 18.58 -3.05 7.36
N ASP A 410 17.59 -3.79 6.84
CA ASP A 410 17.59 -4.34 5.49
C ASP A 410 16.72 -3.54 4.52
N ALA A 411 16.31 -2.32 4.88
CA ALA A 411 15.70 -1.33 3.99
C ALA A 411 16.08 0.11 4.44
N ALA A 412 16.44 0.95 3.46
CA ALA A 412 16.85 2.33 3.65
C ALA A 412 15.66 3.31 3.64
N GLN A 413 15.51 4.08 4.71
CA GLN A 413 14.60 5.23 4.74
C GLN A 413 15.24 6.44 4.05
N ILE A 414 14.43 7.26 3.35
CA ILE A 414 14.83 8.60 2.91
C ILE A 414 14.67 9.55 4.10
N PHE A 415 15.68 10.40 4.34
CA PHE A 415 15.62 11.41 5.39
C PHE A 415 15.38 12.81 4.82
N MET A 416 14.64 13.63 5.57
CA MET A 416 14.39 15.05 5.27
C MET A 416 15.51 16.00 5.76
N ALA A 417 16.53 15.45 6.42
CA ALA A 417 17.72 16.14 6.94
C ALA A 417 18.92 15.16 6.92
N PRO A 418 20.18 15.60 7.14
CA PRO A 418 21.33 14.70 7.16
C PRO A 418 21.22 13.65 8.27
N ALA A 419 21.00 12.38 7.94
CA ALA A 419 20.80 11.34 8.95
C ALA A 419 21.18 9.94 8.47
N THR A 420 21.31 8.99 9.40
CA THR A 420 21.45 7.56 9.11
C THR A 420 20.97 6.70 10.27
N MET A 421 20.49 5.49 9.99
CA MET A 421 20.19 4.49 11.01
C MET A 421 21.36 3.54 11.24
N ILE A 422 21.58 3.13 12.49
CA ILE A 422 22.58 2.16 12.93
C ILE A 422 21.93 1.12 13.85
N ASN A 423 22.54 -0.06 13.96
CA ASN A 423 22.08 -1.10 14.90
C ASN A 423 22.59 -0.83 16.33
N ALA A 424 22.02 -1.52 17.33
CA ALA A 424 22.41 -1.39 18.74
C ALA A 424 23.93 -1.51 18.97
N THR A 425 24.61 -2.50 18.39
CA THR A 425 26.06 -2.69 18.58
C THR A 425 26.90 -1.53 18.05
N VAL A 426 26.46 -0.86 16.98
CA VAL A 426 27.11 0.37 16.49
C VAL A 426 26.68 1.58 17.34
N SER A 427 25.44 1.61 17.84
CA SER A 427 24.93 2.64 18.75
C SER A 427 25.70 2.66 20.07
N ASP A 428 25.89 1.52 20.72
CA ASP A 428 26.76 1.33 21.88
C ASP A 428 28.15 1.91 21.62
N ALA A 429 28.72 1.63 20.43
CA ALA A 429 30.04 2.10 20.04
C ALA A 429 30.11 3.63 19.78
N VAL A 430 29.00 4.28 19.42
CA VAL A 430 28.88 5.74 19.30
C VAL A 430 28.62 6.38 20.68
N ASN A 431 27.72 5.81 21.49
CA ASN A 431 27.40 6.28 22.82
C ASN A 431 28.61 6.21 23.77
N ASN A 432 29.38 5.12 23.74
CA ASN A 432 30.65 5.03 24.47
C ASN A 432 31.68 6.06 23.99
N TYR A 433 31.68 6.45 22.71
CA TYR A 433 32.51 7.56 22.23
C TYR A 433 32.02 8.91 22.78
N ILE A 434 30.71 9.19 22.75
CA ILE A 434 30.12 10.43 23.26
C ILE A 434 30.54 10.68 24.71
N HIS A 435 30.46 9.66 25.57
CA HIS A 435 30.84 9.75 26.97
C HIS A 435 32.36 9.75 27.23
N SER A 436 33.19 9.45 26.22
CA SER A 436 34.65 9.37 26.37
C SER A 436 35.37 10.74 26.30
N THR A 437 34.67 11.82 25.93
CA THR A 437 35.27 13.15 25.72
C THR A 437 34.31 14.28 26.11
N LYS A 438 34.85 15.44 26.45
CA LYS A 438 34.07 16.67 26.75
C LYS A 438 33.68 17.45 25.48
N SER A 439 34.12 17.03 24.30
CA SER A 439 33.78 17.66 23.03
C SER A 439 33.60 16.61 21.93
N PRO A 440 32.62 15.69 22.08
CA PRO A 440 32.32 14.70 21.07
C PRO A 440 31.79 15.37 19.80
N SER A 441 32.20 14.85 18.66
CA SER A 441 31.78 15.36 17.35
C SER A 441 31.68 14.25 16.32
N ALA A 442 30.88 14.47 15.28
CA ALA A 442 30.70 13.55 14.17
C ALA A 442 30.38 14.28 12.87
N VAL A 443 30.50 13.59 11.74
CA VAL A 443 29.98 14.02 10.44
C VAL A 443 29.30 12.85 9.74
N ILE A 444 28.13 13.11 9.14
CA ILE A 444 27.39 12.15 8.31
C ILE A 444 27.61 12.57 6.85
N TYR A 445 28.22 11.70 6.06
CA TYR A 445 28.41 11.91 4.62
C TYR A 445 27.19 11.46 3.83
N ARG A 446 27.04 11.95 2.60
CA ARG A 446 26.06 11.44 1.61
C ARG A 446 26.10 9.92 1.55
N SER A 447 24.93 9.28 1.42
CA SER A 447 24.87 7.84 1.17
C SER A 447 25.57 7.46 -0.14
N GLN A 448 26.04 6.22 -0.20
CA GLN A 448 26.62 5.60 -1.38
C GLN A 448 25.97 4.23 -1.60
N GLU A 449 25.98 3.75 -2.86
CA GLU A 449 25.53 2.41 -3.21
C GLU A 449 26.62 1.39 -2.84
N VAL A 450 26.32 0.47 -1.92
CA VAL A 450 27.21 -0.62 -1.52
C VAL A 450 26.66 -1.97 -2.00
N LYS A 451 27.54 -2.90 -2.33
CA LYS A 451 27.16 -4.24 -2.76
C LYS A 451 27.01 -5.19 -1.58
N VAL A 452 25.88 -5.90 -1.52
CA VAL A 452 25.53 -6.85 -0.45
C VAL A 452 25.25 -8.26 -1.01
N PRO A 453 25.32 -9.32 -0.17
CA PRO A 453 24.89 -10.67 -0.57
C PRO A 453 23.41 -10.69 -0.93
N ALA A 454 23.04 -11.32 -2.05
CA ALA A 454 21.66 -11.32 -2.54
C ALA A 454 21.35 -12.53 -3.46
N PRO A 455 20.06 -12.90 -3.64
CA PRO A 455 18.89 -12.36 -2.94
C PRO A 455 18.91 -12.67 -1.44
N PHE A 456 18.02 -12.02 -0.70
CA PHE A 456 17.58 -12.42 0.63
C PHE A 456 16.12 -12.00 0.77
N ILE A 457 15.32 -12.64 1.62
CA ILE A 457 13.91 -12.25 1.80
C ILE A 457 13.82 -11.10 2.80
N ALA A 458 13.10 -10.04 2.45
CA ALA A 458 12.97 -8.85 3.27
C ALA A 458 12.36 -9.16 4.64
N SER A 459 12.86 -8.51 5.70
CA SER A 459 12.42 -8.70 7.09
C SER A 459 10.92 -8.45 7.26
N PHE A 460 10.45 -7.29 6.78
CA PHE A 460 9.06 -6.87 6.80
C PHE A 460 8.16 -7.74 5.91
N SER A 461 8.69 -8.47 4.93
CA SER A 461 7.83 -9.21 3.99
C SER A 461 7.05 -10.26 4.78
N SER A 462 5.72 -10.27 4.61
CA SER A 462 4.88 -11.24 5.30
C SER A 462 5.25 -12.70 4.98
N ARG A 463 4.83 -13.62 5.85
CA ARG A 463 5.15 -15.05 5.84
C ARG A 463 3.90 -15.91 5.83
N GLY A 464 4.04 -17.12 5.27
CA GLY A 464 3.09 -18.20 5.51
C GLY A 464 3.16 -18.75 6.95
N PRO A 465 2.40 -19.81 7.26
CA PRO A 465 1.46 -20.52 6.38
C PRO A 465 0.27 -19.65 5.95
N ASN A 466 -0.47 -20.12 4.95
CA ASN A 466 -1.65 -19.44 4.43
C ASN A 466 -2.83 -19.54 5.43
N PRO A 467 -3.30 -18.44 6.04
CA PRO A 467 -4.33 -18.49 7.06
C PRO A 467 -5.73 -18.86 6.52
N GLY A 468 -5.92 -18.83 5.20
CA GLY A 468 -7.13 -19.36 4.55
C GLY A 468 -7.08 -20.86 4.24
N SER A 469 -5.89 -21.45 4.08
CA SER A 469 -5.72 -22.90 3.89
C SER A 469 -4.25 -23.35 4.01
N GLU A 470 -3.91 -24.07 5.08
CA GLU A 470 -2.56 -24.62 5.31
C GLU A 470 -2.04 -25.52 4.17
N ARG A 471 -2.95 -26.10 3.36
CA ARG A 471 -2.63 -26.97 2.22
C ARG A 471 -2.15 -26.20 0.98
N ILE A 472 -2.22 -24.87 0.98
CA ILE A 472 -1.91 -24.02 -0.19
C ILE A 472 -0.86 -22.99 0.22
N LEU A 473 0.41 -23.29 -0.04
CA LEU A 473 1.55 -22.45 0.34
C LEU A 473 1.41 -21.01 -0.17
N LYS A 474 1.73 -20.05 0.71
CA LYS A 474 1.79 -18.61 0.43
C LYS A 474 2.94 -17.97 1.22
N PRO A 475 3.53 -16.86 0.73
CA PRO A 475 3.38 -16.29 -0.62
C PRO A 475 3.88 -17.25 -1.71
N ASP A 476 3.41 -17.12 -2.95
CA ASP A 476 3.74 -18.09 -4.01
C ASP A 476 5.18 -17.91 -4.54
N VAL A 477 5.67 -16.66 -4.61
CA VAL A 477 7.00 -16.33 -5.19
C VAL A 477 7.59 -15.09 -4.52
N ALA A 478 8.92 -14.92 -4.58
CA ALA A 478 9.60 -13.70 -4.17
C ALA A 478 10.15 -12.93 -5.38
N ALA A 479 10.10 -11.59 -5.33
CA ALA A 479 10.73 -10.70 -6.29
C ALA A 479 11.35 -9.49 -5.57
N PRO A 480 12.22 -8.69 -6.22
CA PRO A 480 12.91 -7.58 -5.56
C PRO A 480 11.98 -6.52 -4.96
N GLY A 481 12.38 -5.94 -3.83
CA GLY A 481 11.52 -5.07 -3.00
C GLY A 481 12.23 -4.28 -1.89
N ILE A 482 13.55 -4.02 -1.95
CA ILE A 482 14.35 -3.29 -0.93
C ILE A 482 15.24 -2.18 -1.55
N ASP A 483 14.82 -0.93 -1.42
CA ASP A 483 15.51 0.28 -1.93
C ASP A 483 15.63 0.32 -3.45
N ILE A 484 14.52 0.01 -4.09
CA ILE A 484 14.36 -0.31 -5.50
C ILE A 484 13.65 0.98 -6.05
N LEU A 485 14.23 1.70 -7.04
CA LEU A 485 13.87 3.05 -7.58
C LEU A 485 12.84 3.11 -8.76
N ALA A 486 11.80 3.93 -8.72
CA ALA A 486 11.01 4.21 -9.94
C ALA A 486 10.44 5.63 -9.95
N SER A 487 9.65 5.95 -10.98
CA SER A 487 9.10 7.29 -11.15
C SER A 487 8.13 7.62 -10.03
N TYR A 488 8.12 8.89 -9.62
CA TYR A 488 7.38 9.37 -8.46
C TYR A 488 6.64 10.67 -8.79
N THR A 489 5.60 11.00 -8.02
CA THR A 489 4.84 12.24 -8.24
C THR A 489 5.63 13.46 -7.75
N PRO A 490 5.74 14.55 -8.53
CA PRO A 490 6.32 15.79 -8.06
C PRO A 490 5.37 16.58 -7.14
N LEU A 491 4.15 16.08 -6.89
CA LEU A 491 3.15 16.74 -6.03
C LEU A 491 3.37 16.50 -4.52
N LYS A 492 4.25 15.58 -4.15
CA LYS A 492 4.54 15.19 -2.76
C LYS A 492 6.04 15.15 -2.53
N SER A 493 6.48 15.57 -1.34
CA SER A 493 7.87 15.47 -0.94
C SER A 493 8.29 14.00 -0.74
N LEU A 494 9.58 13.70 -0.80
CA LEU A 494 10.09 12.32 -0.79
C LEU A 494 9.70 11.53 0.47
N THR A 495 9.63 12.19 1.62
CA THR A 495 9.17 11.59 2.88
C THR A 495 7.70 11.81 3.16
N GLY A 496 7.06 12.81 2.51
CA GLY A 496 5.72 13.28 2.85
C GLY A 496 5.63 14.02 4.20
N LEU A 497 6.74 14.20 4.92
CA LEU A 497 6.76 14.82 6.25
C LEU A 497 6.67 16.36 6.18
N LYS A 498 6.05 16.95 7.20
CA LYS A 498 5.91 18.41 7.34
C LYS A 498 7.29 19.06 7.44
N GLY A 499 7.64 19.86 6.43
CA GLY A 499 8.93 20.55 6.34
C GLY A 499 9.96 19.86 5.45
N ASP A 500 9.69 18.66 4.92
CA ASP A 500 10.51 18.10 3.85
C ASP A 500 10.29 18.90 2.56
N THR A 501 11.39 19.39 1.99
CA THR A 501 11.41 20.24 0.78
C THR A 501 12.03 19.51 -0.42
N GLN A 502 12.31 18.21 -0.29
CA GLN A 502 12.87 17.42 -1.38
C GLN A 502 11.75 16.88 -2.28
N TYR A 503 11.84 17.20 -3.57
CA TYR A 503 10.97 16.68 -4.63
C TYR A 503 11.84 16.09 -5.75
N SER A 504 11.36 15.02 -6.37
CA SER A 504 12.07 14.33 -7.47
C SER A 504 11.09 13.60 -8.39
N LYS A 505 11.46 13.47 -9.67
CA LYS A 505 10.76 12.60 -10.63
C LYS A 505 10.92 11.11 -10.35
N PHE A 506 11.86 10.73 -9.47
CA PHE A 506 12.17 9.35 -9.09
C PHE A 506 12.45 9.23 -7.59
N SER A 507 11.99 8.15 -6.94
CA SER A 507 12.15 7.93 -5.50
C SER A 507 12.70 6.53 -5.16
N LEU A 508 13.44 6.40 -4.06
CA LEU A 508 13.99 5.15 -3.50
C LEU A 508 13.09 4.64 -2.37
N MET A 509 12.84 3.34 -2.37
CA MET A 509 11.51 2.88 -2.00
C MET A 509 11.48 1.35 -1.80
N SER A 510 10.76 0.83 -0.79
CA SER A 510 10.83 -0.57 -0.32
C SER A 510 9.46 -1.22 -0.07
N GLY A 511 9.24 -2.47 -0.53
CA GLY A 511 8.18 -3.36 -0.06
C GLY A 511 7.51 -4.36 -1.03
N THR A 512 6.58 -5.19 -0.51
CA THR A 512 5.93 -6.27 -1.29
C THR A 512 4.99 -5.80 -2.39
N SER A 513 4.35 -4.64 -2.23
CA SER A 513 3.49 -4.02 -3.26
C SER A 513 4.23 -3.63 -4.52
N MET A 514 5.55 -3.76 -4.53
CA MET A 514 6.35 -3.44 -5.68
C MET A 514 7.28 -4.58 -6.13
N ALA A 515 7.51 -5.57 -5.27
CA ALA A 515 7.73 -6.94 -5.75
C ALA A 515 6.55 -7.43 -6.62
N CYS A 516 5.31 -7.01 -6.33
CA CYS A 516 4.11 -7.30 -7.13
C CYS A 516 4.22 -6.92 -8.63
N PRO A 517 4.38 -5.64 -9.05
CA PRO A 517 4.60 -5.22 -10.43
C PRO A 517 5.83 -5.83 -11.11
N HIS A 518 6.81 -6.38 -10.36
CA HIS A 518 7.85 -7.21 -10.98
C HIS A 518 7.25 -8.49 -11.56
N VAL A 519 6.50 -9.23 -10.75
CA VAL A 519 5.87 -10.48 -11.18
C VAL A 519 4.73 -10.23 -12.16
N ALA A 520 3.97 -9.13 -12.01
CA ALA A 520 2.97 -8.72 -13.00
C ALA A 520 3.60 -8.36 -14.35
N GLY A 521 4.75 -7.69 -14.34
CA GLY A 521 5.54 -7.42 -15.53
C GLY A 521 6.09 -8.67 -16.21
N VAL A 522 6.54 -9.66 -15.44
CA VAL A 522 6.92 -10.99 -15.95
C VAL A 522 5.70 -11.73 -16.53
N ALA A 523 4.54 -11.68 -15.88
CA ALA A 523 3.30 -12.27 -16.38
C ALA A 523 2.85 -11.63 -17.71
N ALA A 524 2.95 -10.30 -17.82
CA ALA A 524 2.67 -9.56 -19.06
C ALA A 524 3.68 -9.90 -20.18
N TYR A 525 4.97 -10.05 -19.83
CA TYR A 525 6.00 -10.50 -20.76
C TYR A 525 5.70 -11.92 -21.30
N ILE A 526 5.39 -12.88 -20.42
CA ILE A 526 4.98 -14.24 -20.80
C ILE A 526 3.74 -14.20 -21.71
N LYS A 527 2.70 -13.44 -21.35
CA LYS A 527 1.47 -13.30 -22.15
C LYS A 527 1.71 -12.65 -23.53
N SER A 528 2.79 -11.87 -23.71
CA SER A 528 3.20 -11.35 -25.03
C SER A 528 3.80 -12.41 -25.96
N PHE A 529 4.35 -13.50 -25.42
CA PHE A 529 4.80 -14.67 -26.19
C PHE A 529 3.73 -15.76 -26.28
N HIS A 530 2.88 -15.88 -25.25
CA HIS A 530 1.86 -16.91 -25.12
C HIS A 530 0.47 -16.28 -24.88
N PRO A 531 -0.11 -15.58 -25.88
CA PRO A 531 -1.33 -14.79 -25.70
C PRO A 531 -2.57 -15.62 -25.34
N ASN A 532 -2.57 -16.91 -25.68
CA ASN A 532 -3.67 -17.84 -25.42
C ASN A 532 -3.50 -18.63 -24.11
N TRP A 533 -2.46 -18.37 -23.31
CA TRP A 533 -2.29 -19.05 -22.01
C TRP A 533 -3.25 -18.48 -20.96
N THR A 534 -3.82 -19.38 -20.17
CA THR A 534 -4.67 -19.03 -19.03
C THR A 534 -3.85 -18.38 -17.91
N ALA A 535 -4.52 -17.64 -17.02
CA ALA A 535 -3.91 -17.10 -15.81
C ALA A 535 -3.20 -18.18 -14.98
N ALA A 536 -3.79 -19.37 -14.87
CA ALA A 536 -3.20 -20.52 -14.18
C ALA A 536 -1.93 -21.04 -14.88
N ALA A 537 -1.89 -21.09 -16.21
CA ALA A 537 -0.70 -21.49 -16.96
C ALA A 537 0.45 -20.48 -16.82
N ILE A 538 0.15 -19.18 -16.86
CA ILE A 538 1.15 -18.11 -16.64
C ILE A 538 1.69 -18.17 -15.20
N LYS A 539 0.81 -18.34 -14.20
CA LYS A 539 1.21 -18.56 -12.80
C LYS A 539 2.09 -19.81 -12.67
N SER A 540 1.67 -20.94 -13.23
CA SER A 540 2.44 -22.19 -13.19
C SER A 540 3.84 -22.05 -13.79
N ALA A 541 3.98 -21.38 -14.93
CA ALA A 541 5.28 -21.10 -15.54
C ALA A 541 6.19 -20.26 -14.63
N ILE A 542 5.67 -19.18 -14.04
CA ILE A 542 6.44 -18.34 -13.10
C ILE A 542 6.95 -19.14 -11.89
N LEU A 543 6.09 -19.98 -11.30
CA LEU A 543 6.43 -20.75 -10.11
C LEU A 543 7.41 -21.90 -10.41
N THR A 544 7.17 -22.66 -11.48
CA THR A 544 8.01 -23.82 -11.84
C THR A 544 9.37 -23.45 -12.41
N THR A 545 9.56 -22.20 -12.88
CA THR A 545 10.88 -21.67 -13.29
C THR A 545 11.54 -20.76 -12.25
N GLY A 546 10.98 -20.68 -11.03
CA GLY A 546 11.57 -19.92 -9.92
C GLY A 546 12.96 -20.43 -9.54
N LYS A 547 13.88 -19.53 -9.19
CA LYS A 547 15.24 -19.92 -8.75
C LYS A 547 15.20 -20.38 -7.29
N ASN A 548 15.23 -21.70 -7.09
CA ASN A 548 15.23 -22.36 -5.77
C ASN A 548 16.53 -22.13 -4.97
N LYS A 549 16.76 -20.90 -4.51
CA LYS A 549 17.81 -20.56 -3.51
C LYS A 549 17.28 -20.37 -2.08
N PHE A 550 15.96 -20.30 -1.88
CA PHE A 550 15.33 -19.89 -0.60
C PHE A 550 14.11 -20.72 -0.18
N LEU A 551 13.98 -21.96 -0.64
CA LEU A 551 12.87 -22.86 -0.24
C LEU A 551 13.24 -23.81 0.93
N LEU A 552 14.48 -23.79 1.42
CA LEU A 552 14.97 -24.68 2.49
C LEU A 552 16.05 -24.00 3.36
N GLN A 553 15.65 -23.00 4.15
CA GLN A 553 16.27 -22.62 5.44
C GLN A 553 15.18 -22.13 6.39
#